data_AF-A0A7V5K8A8-F1
#
_entry.id   AF-A0A7V5K8A8-F1
#
_cell.length_a   1.000
_cell.length_b   1.000
_cell.length_c   1.000
_cell.angle_alpha   90.00
_cell.angle_beta   90.00
_cell.angle_gamma   90.00
#
_symmetry.space_group_name_H-M   'P 1'
#
loop_
_entity.id
_entity.type
_entity.pdbx_description
1 polymer ?
#
loop_
_entity_poly.entity_id
_entity_poly.type
_entity_poly.pdbx_seq_one_letter_code
_entity_poly.pdbx_strand_id
1 'polypeptide(L)'
;MKNQGISIILIMPFLLIIIFGFQTNLKAQTPPLWGDLKPGNYAVGFKTIEKYDYSRTFRPQYGYFGEPIEGDNHRPIQICLWYPAKKSADASNLVLGEYIFPYPENADFYAYVTVLQQR
;
A
#
# COMPACT_ATOMS: atom_id res chain seq x y z
N MET A 1 -42.69 35.53 43.28
CA MET A 1 -42.20 34.18 42.92
C MET A 1 -41.86 34.12 41.44
N LYS A 2 -40.58 34.21 41.06
CA LYS A 2 -39.98 33.31 40.05
C LYS A 2 -38.48 33.58 39.91
N ASN A 3 -37.70 32.64 40.43
CA ASN A 3 -36.27 32.48 40.22
C ASN A 3 -35.98 32.34 38.72
N GLN A 4 -35.45 33.39 38.09
CA GLN A 4 -34.86 33.31 36.74
C GLN A 4 -33.32 33.15 36.78
N GLY A 5 -32.71 33.17 37.96
CA GLY A 5 -31.25 33.06 38.14
C GLY A 5 -30.71 31.62 38.34
N ILE A 6 -31.58 30.62 38.53
CA ILE A 6 -31.15 29.25 38.87
C ILE A 6 -30.85 28.40 37.63
N SER A 7 -31.45 28.68 36.46
CA SER A 7 -31.24 27.86 35.27
C SER A 7 -29.84 27.98 34.66
N ILE A 8 -29.26 29.19 34.52
CA ILE A 8 -27.96 29.35 33.84
C ILE A 8 -26.80 28.75 34.66
N ILE A 9 -26.86 28.86 35.99
CA ILE A 9 -25.83 28.37 36.90
C ILE A 9 -25.83 26.83 36.99
N LEU A 10 -26.97 26.17 36.78
CA LEU A 10 -27.05 24.70 36.74
C LEU A 10 -26.66 24.12 35.36
N ILE A 11 -26.88 24.86 34.27
CA ILE A 11 -26.60 24.40 32.90
C ILE A 11 -25.11 24.53 32.55
N MET A 12 -24.45 25.61 33.02
CA MET A 12 -23.00 25.86 32.80
C MET A 12 -22.07 24.71 33.21
N PRO A 13 -22.18 24.10 34.41
CA PRO A 13 -21.29 23.00 34.80
C PRO A 13 -21.57 21.72 33.99
N PHE A 14 -22.81 21.49 33.57
CA PHE A 14 -23.15 20.34 32.72
C PHE A 14 -22.54 20.48 31.32
N LEU A 15 -22.53 21.70 30.77
CA LEU A 15 -21.90 22.04 29.49
C LEU A 15 -20.37 21.91 29.57
N LEU A 16 -19.76 22.33 30.69
CA LEU A 16 -18.33 22.15 30.95
C LEU A 16 -17.91 20.68 31.06
N ILE A 17 -18.74 19.82 31.69
CA ILE A 17 -18.49 18.38 31.79
C ILE A 17 -18.58 17.69 30.42
N ILE A 18 -19.46 18.13 29.53
CA ILE A 18 -19.53 17.59 28.16
C ILE A 18 -18.29 17.99 27.35
N ILE A 19 -17.79 19.22 27.53
CA ILE A 19 -16.59 19.72 26.82
C ILE A 19 -15.31 19.07 27.38
N PHE A 20 -15.20 18.88 28.69
CA PHE A 20 -14.00 18.27 29.31
C PHE A 20 -14.04 16.74 29.43
N GLY A 21 -15.22 16.12 29.39
CA GLY A 21 -15.40 14.67 29.58
C GLY A 21 -15.02 13.83 28.37
N PHE A 22 -14.90 14.43 27.18
CA PHE A 22 -14.46 13.76 25.96
C PHE A 22 -12.98 14.01 25.68
N GLN A 23 -12.11 13.67 26.64
CA GLN A 23 -10.68 13.50 26.34
C GLN A 23 -10.50 12.14 25.64
N THR A 24 -10.70 12.09 24.32
CA THR A 24 -10.33 10.92 23.54
C THR A 24 -8.80 10.85 23.52
N ASN A 25 -8.25 9.87 24.26
CA ASN A 25 -6.84 9.53 24.08
C ASN A 25 -6.71 8.93 22.68
N LEU A 26 -6.28 9.76 21.70
CA LEU A 26 -5.81 9.28 20.42
C LEU A 26 -4.54 8.46 20.66
N LYS A 27 -4.69 7.18 21.01
CA LYS A 27 -3.58 6.25 20.90
C LYS A 27 -3.31 6.03 19.42
N ALA A 28 -2.15 6.47 18.96
CA ALA A 28 -1.61 6.06 17.68
C ALA A 28 -1.65 4.52 17.63
N GLN A 29 -2.26 3.95 16.60
CA GLN A 29 -2.32 2.50 16.44
C GLN A 29 -0.91 1.95 16.34
N THR A 30 -0.57 0.96 17.16
CA THR A 30 0.66 0.19 16.98
C THR A 30 0.57 -0.47 15.61
N PRO A 31 1.47 -0.16 14.68
CA PRO A 31 1.30 -0.66 13.34
C PRO A 31 1.52 -2.19 13.32
N PRO A 32 0.60 -2.96 12.71
CA PRO A 32 0.50 -4.40 12.92
C PRO A 32 1.71 -5.20 12.40
N LEU A 33 2.47 -4.64 11.45
CA LEU A 33 3.55 -5.35 10.76
C LEU A 33 4.93 -5.24 11.43
N TRP A 34 5.16 -4.19 12.22
CA TRP A 34 6.50 -3.78 12.66
C TRP A 34 6.57 -3.30 14.11
N GLY A 35 5.51 -3.48 14.89
CA GLY A 35 5.52 -3.30 16.34
C GLY A 35 5.94 -1.89 16.77
N ASP A 36 6.94 -1.82 17.66
CA ASP A 36 7.44 -0.57 18.23
C ASP A 36 8.53 0.12 17.38
N LEU A 37 8.78 -0.37 16.16
CA LEU A 37 9.74 0.25 15.26
C LEU A 37 9.28 1.67 14.91
N LYS A 38 10.20 2.63 15.06
CA LYS A 38 9.97 4.02 14.69
C LYS A 38 10.19 4.20 13.19
N PRO A 39 9.23 4.79 12.45
CA PRO A 39 9.43 5.06 11.04
C PRO A 39 10.56 6.06 10.83
N GLY A 40 11.27 5.93 9.71
CA GLY A 40 12.31 6.88 9.31
C GLY A 40 11.74 8.26 8.93
N ASN A 41 12.64 9.21 8.70
CA ASN A 41 12.28 10.62 8.42
C ASN A 41 11.63 10.85 7.05
N TYR A 42 11.73 9.89 6.13
CA TYR A 42 11.19 10.00 4.78
C TYR A 42 9.96 9.11 4.63
N ALA A 43 8.94 9.64 3.95
CA ALA A 43 7.89 8.77 3.43
C ALA A 43 8.46 7.88 2.31
N VAL A 44 7.85 6.72 2.12
CA VAL A 44 8.31 5.71 1.17
C VAL A 44 7.31 5.61 0.03
N GLY A 45 7.79 5.85 -1.20
CA GLY A 45 7.08 5.52 -2.43
C GLY A 45 7.39 4.09 -2.83
N PHE A 46 6.45 3.47 -3.54
CA PHE A 46 6.60 2.14 -4.13
C PHE A 46 6.32 2.22 -5.62
N LYS A 47 7.13 1.53 -6.42
CA LYS A 47 6.85 1.29 -7.84
C LYS A 47 7.38 -0.07 -8.26
N THR A 48 6.72 -0.68 -9.22
CA THR A 48 7.23 -1.83 -9.96
C THR A 48 7.80 -1.40 -11.29
N ILE A 49 8.83 -2.10 -11.75
CA ILE A 49 9.44 -1.91 -13.06
C ILE A 49 9.55 -3.28 -13.71
N GLU A 50 9.09 -3.34 -14.96
CA GLU A 50 9.17 -4.52 -15.80
C GLU A 50 10.34 -4.37 -16.76
N LYS A 51 11.20 -5.39 -16.77
CA LYS A 51 12.32 -5.48 -17.72
C LYS A 51 12.42 -6.88 -18.27
N TYR A 52 13.06 -6.96 -19.42
CA TYR A 52 13.46 -8.22 -20.02
C TYR A 52 14.99 -8.26 -20.09
N ASP A 53 15.54 -9.40 -19.72
CA ASP A 53 16.93 -9.73 -20.01
C ASP A 53 17.00 -10.43 -21.36
N TYR A 54 17.36 -9.64 -22.37
CA TYR A 54 17.45 -10.07 -23.76
C TYR A 54 18.59 -11.05 -24.04
N SER A 55 19.51 -11.27 -23.08
CA SER A 55 20.61 -12.23 -23.25
C SER A 55 20.19 -13.69 -22.99
N ARG A 56 19.01 -13.91 -22.42
CA ARG A 56 18.55 -15.24 -22.00
C ARG A 56 17.15 -15.55 -22.48
N THR A 57 17.02 -16.71 -23.10
CA THR A 57 15.73 -17.32 -23.40
C THR A 57 15.11 -17.91 -22.13
N PHE A 58 13.82 -17.65 -21.91
CA PHE A 58 13.06 -18.09 -20.74
C PHE A 58 12.09 -19.23 -21.04
N ARG A 59 11.50 -19.23 -22.24
CA ARG A 59 10.59 -20.27 -22.72
C ARG A 59 11.15 -20.95 -23.97
N PRO A 60 10.81 -22.22 -24.26
CA PRO A 60 11.16 -22.85 -25.53
C PRO A 60 10.73 -22.00 -26.72
N GLN A 61 11.52 -22.02 -27.80
CA GLN A 61 11.21 -21.29 -29.04
C GLN A 61 10.15 -22.01 -29.88
N TYR A 62 10.03 -23.33 -29.69
CA TYR A 62 9.09 -24.18 -30.41
C TYR A 62 8.25 -25.01 -29.43
N GLY A 63 7.00 -25.23 -29.79
CA GLY A 63 6.07 -26.10 -29.09
C GLY A 63 6.36 -27.58 -29.37
N TYR A 64 5.51 -28.45 -28.82
CA TYR A 64 5.72 -29.89 -28.89
C TYR A 64 5.66 -30.44 -30.32
N PHE A 65 4.83 -29.86 -31.19
CA PHE A 65 4.72 -30.28 -32.60
C PHE A 65 5.62 -29.47 -33.55
N GLY A 66 6.53 -28.64 -33.01
CA GLY A 66 7.49 -27.86 -33.78
C GLY A 66 7.00 -26.49 -34.25
N GLU A 67 5.79 -26.09 -33.87
CA GLU A 67 5.25 -24.74 -34.10
C GLU A 67 6.04 -23.67 -33.32
N PRO A 68 6.36 -22.51 -33.92
CA PRO A 68 6.95 -21.40 -33.17
C PRO A 68 6.03 -20.93 -32.04
N ILE A 69 6.58 -20.71 -30.85
CA ILE A 69 5.84 -20.09 -29.75
C ILE A 69 5.89 -18.57 -29.92
N GLU A 70 4.71 -17.94 -29.99
CA GLU A 70 4.61 -16.48 -30.12
C GLU A 70 4.83 -15.73 -28.79
N GLY A 71 5.11 -14.44 -28.92
CA GLY A 71 5.34 -13.51 -27.81
C GLY A 71 6.81 -13.40 -27.40
N ASP A 72 7.07 -12.53 -26.41
CA ASP A 72 8.42 -12.33 -25.89
C ASP A 72 8.90 -13.62 -25.17
N ASN A 73 10.06 -14.12 -25.57
CA ASN A 73 10.69 -15.31 -25.00
C ASN A 73 11.92 -14.96 -24.13
N HIS A 74 12.23 -13.68 -23.97
CA HIS A 74 13.32 -13.22 -23.12
C HIS A 74 12.93 -13.32 -21.65
N ARG A 75 13.93 -13.36 -20.77
CA ARG A 75 13.66 -13.59 -19.34
C ARG A 75 13.05 -12.35 -18.68
N PRO A 76 11.82 -12.45 -18.12
CA PRO A 76 11.22 -11.33 -17.41
C PRO A 76 11.95 -11.07 -16.08
N ILE A 77 12.03 -9.81 -15.70
CA ILE A 77 12.60 -9.34 -14.45
C ILE A 77 11.66 -8.29 -13.87
N GLN A 78 11.01 -8.63 -12.76
CA GLN A 78 10.21 -7.69 -12.00
C GLN A 78 11.08 -7.04 -10.92
N ILE A 79 11.12 -5.71 -10.91
CA ILE A 79 11.87 -4.94 -9.92
C ILE A 79 10.87 -4.20 -9.05
N CYS A 80 10.83 -4.53 -7.76
CA CYS A 80 10.10 -3.78 -6.75
C CYS A 80 11.03 -2.72 -6.16
N LEU A 81 10.69 -1.44 -6.33
CA LEU A 81 11.51 -0.32 -5.87
C LEU A 81 10.79 0.46 -4.77
N TRP A 82 11.42 0.50 -3.60
CA TRP A 82 11.08 1.40 -2.50
C TRP A 82 12.04 2.57 -2.52
N TYR A 83 11.53 3.79 -2.51
CA TYR A 83 12.34 4.99 -2.61
C TYR A 83 11.80 6.12 -1.72
N PRO A 84 12.66 7.03 -1.22
CA PRO A 84 12.19 8.22 -0.52
C PRO A 84 11.26 9.05 -1.40
N ALA A 85 10.06 9.32 -0.89
CA ALA A 85 9.04 10.09 -1.59
C ALA A 85 8.51 11.22 -0.70
N LYS A 86 7.94 12.24 -1.33
CA LYS A 86 7.18 13.27 -0.62
C LYS A 86 5.76 12.79 -0.43
N LYS A 87 5.18 12.99 0.76
CA LYS A 87 3.74 12.79 0.94
C LYS A 87 2.99 13.80 0.07
N SER A 88 2.07 13.31 -0.75
CA SER A 88 1.08 14.14 -1.45
C SER A 88 -0.28 13.89 -0.81
N ALA A 89 -1.10 14.94 -0.70
CA ALA A 89 -2.49 14.79 -0.25
C ALA A 89 -3.32 13.95 -1.24
N ASP A 90 -2.92 13.95 -2.52
CA ASP A 90 -3.61 13.22 -3.59
C ASP A 90 -3.08 11.79 -3.80
N ALA A 91 -2.02 11.39 -3.07
CA ALA A 91 -1.46 10.06 -3.20
C ALA A 91 -2.26 9.05 -2.37
N SER A 92 -2.77 8.01 -3.02
CA SER A 92 -3.36 6.87 -2.32
C SER A 92 -2.31 6.10 -1.54
N ASN A 93 -2.69 5.59 -0.37
CA ASN A 93 -1.88 4.60 0.34
C ASN A 93 -1.84 3.30 -0.47
N LEU A 94 -0.69 2.63 -0.47
CA LEU A 94 -0.53 1.32 -1.10
C LEU A 94 -1.38 0.28 -0.38
N VAL A 95 -2.22 -0.45 -1.11
CA VAL A 95 -3.00 -1.56 -0.56
C VAL A 95 -2.13 -2.82 -0.50
N LEU A 96 -2.27 -3.64 0.55
CA LEU A 96 -1.50 -4.88 0.69
C LEU A 96 -1.66 -5.82 -0.53
N GLY A 97 -2.85 -5.86 -1.13
CA GLY A 97 -3.09 -6.62 -2.35
C GLY A 97 -2.23 -6.15 -3.52
N GLU A 98 -2.10 -4.83 -3.72
CA GLU A 98 -1.26 -4.24 -4.77
C GLU A 98 0.23 -4.46 -4.51
N TYR A 99 0.62 -4.60 -3.24
CA TYR A 99 1.98 -4.93 -2.85
C TYR A 99 2.34 -6.39 -3.14
N ILE A 100 1.43 -7.33 -2.83
CA ILE A 100 1.64 -8.78 -3.03
C ILE A 100 1.48 -9.15 -4.51
N PHE A 101 0.50 -8.55 -5.17
CA PHE A 101 0.18 -8.79 -6.59
C PHE A 101 0.30 -7.48 -7.36
N PRO A 102 1.53 -6.95 -7.53
CA PRO A 102 1.76 -5.78 -8.33
C PRO A 102 1.28 -6.04 -9.76
N TYR A 103 0.24 -5.32 -10.17
CA TYR A 103 -0.35 -5.46 -11.49
C TYR A 103 0.64 -4.94 -12.53
N PRO A 104 1.13 -5.78 -13.45
CA PRO A 104 2.04 -5.31 -14.47
C PRO A 104 1.32 -4.47 -15.52
N GLU A 105 2.04 -3.54 -16.13
CA GLU A 105 1.60 -2.79 -17.31
C GLU A 105 1.29 -3.76 -18.46
N ASN A 106 2.07 -4.84 -18.59
CA ASN A 106 1.84 -5.89 -19.58
C ASN A 106 1.23 -7.16 -18.94
N ALA A 107 0.04 -7.56 -19.40
CA ALA A 107 -0.66 -8.75 -18.90
C ALA A 107 0.15 -10.05 -19.06
N ASP A 108 0.90 -10.19 -20.15
CA ASP A 108 1.74 -11.37 -20.42
C ASP A 108 2.90 -11.47 -19.42
N PHE A 109 3.40 -10.32 -18.96
CA PHE A 109 4.50 -10.26 -18.00
C PHE A 109 4.13 -10.95 -16.68
N TYR A 110 2.89 -10.78 -16.21
CA TYR A 110 2.41 -11.45 -14.99
C TYR A 110 2.49 -12.97 -15.12
N ALA A 111 2.05 -13.50 -16.26
CA ALA A 111 2.07 -14.93 -16.52
C ALA A 111 3.51 -15.46 -16.49
N TYR A 112 4.46 -14.71 -17.06
CA TYR A 112 5.87 -15.12 -17.07
C TYR A 112 6.53 -15.06 -15.69
N VAL A 113 6.25 -14.02 -14.88
CA VAL A 113 6.80 -13.91 -13.52
C VAL A 113 6.24 -14.99 -12.60
N THR A 114 4.95 -15.32 -12.73
CA THR A 114 4.32 -16.38 -11.93
C THR A 114 5.04 -17.72 -12.11
N VAL A 115 5.42 -18.05 -13.35
CA VAL A 115 6.19 -19.27 -13.66
C VAL A 115 7.57 -19.27 -12.99
N LEU A 116 8.22 -18.10 -12.84
CA LEU A 116 9.49 -17.99 -12.12
C LEU A 116 9.35 -18.22 -10.61
N GLN A 117 8.25 -17.76 -10.01
CA GLN A 117 8.01 -17.86 -8.57
C GLN A 117 7.60 -19.27 -8.12
N GLN A 118 7.16 -20.12 -9.04
CA GLN A 118 6.76 -21.50 -8.76
C GLN A 118 7.90 -22.54 -8.83
N ARG A 119 9.13 -22.09 -9.13
CA ARG A 119 10.33 -22.94 -9.20
C ARG A 119 11.13 -22.86 -7.92
#